data_AF-A0A7Y3AKT1-F1
#
_entry.id   AF-A0A7Y3AKT1-F1
#
_cell.length_a   1.000
_cell.length_b   1.000
_cell.length_c   1.000
_cell.angle_alpha   90.00
_cell.angle_beta   90.00
_cell.angle_gamma   90.00
#
_symmetry.space_group_name_H-M   'P 1'
#
loop_
_entity.id
_entity.type
_entity.pdbx_description
1 polymer ?
#
loop_
_entity_poly.entity_id
_entity_poly.type
_entity_poly.pdbx_seq_one_letter_code
_entity_poly.pdbx_strand_id
1 'polypeptide(L)'
;VLLFGVPGMAGTYMGAWLATWVSGLVQLALFAVVMLVASWQMLKPADLDDSPHEPREVWKIVLDGLFVGVLTGLVGVGGGFLIVPALVLLGGLSMHRAIATSLVIIALKSFTGFWKYLDVLDQ
;
A
#
# COMPACT_ATOMS: atom_id res chain seq x y z
N VAL A 1 -12.02 5.46 3.92
CA VAL A 1 -10.98 4.74 4.70
C VAL A 1 -11.43 3.33 5.08
N LEU A 2 -12.53 3.13 5.81
CA LEU A 2 -13.01 1.79 6.23
C LEU A 2 -13.42 0.88 5.06
N LEU A 3 -14.15 1.41 4.07
CA LEU A 3 -14.58 0.69 2.86
C LEU A 3 -13.42 0.13 2.01
N PHE A 4 -12.21 0.67 2.16
CA PHE A 4 -10.99 0.22 1.49
C PHE A 4 -10.11 -0.61 2.44
N GLY A 5 -10.01 -0.17 3.70
CA GLY A 5 -9.15 -0.80 4.71
C GLY A 5 -9.57 -2.22 5.05
N VAL A 6 -10.88 -2.49 5.16
CA VAL A 6 -11.38 -3.84 5.49
C VAL A 6 -11.11 -4.85 4.36
N PRO A 7 -11.48 -4.58 3.09
CA PRO A 7 -11.09 -5.45 1.97
C PRO A 7 -9.57 -5.54 1.80
N GLY A 8 -8.87 -4.43 2.02
CA GLY A 8 -7.41 -4.38 1.99
C GLY A 8 -6.77 -5.34 2.97
N MET A 9 -7.17 -5.30 4.25
CA MET A 9 -6.68 -6.21 5.28
C MET A 9 -6.93 -7.69 4.94
N ALA A 10 -8.13 -8.00 4.43
CA ALA A 10 -8.44 -9.35 3.96
C ALA A 10 -7.53 -9.77 2.79
N GLY A 11 -7.31 -8.85 1.85
CA GLY A 11 -6.38 -9.04 0.75
C GLY A 11 -4.95 -9.28 1.23
N THR A 12 -4.45 -8.50 2.19
CA THR A 12 -3.09 -8.65 2.73
C THR A 12 -2.90 -9.99 3.42
N TYR A 13 -3.90 -10.44 4.18
CA TYR A 13 -3.88 -11.75 4.81
C TYR A 13 -3.83 -12.87 3.77
N MET A 14 -4.70 -12.80 2.75
CA MET A 14 -4.73 -13.77 1.66
C MET A 14 -3.43 -13.76 0.85
N GLY A 15 -2.88 -12.58 0.56
CA GLY A 15 -1.62 -12.42 -0.14
C GLY A 15 -0.43 -12.96 0.65
N ALA A 16 -0.38 -12.72 1.96
CA ALA A 16 0.67 -13.26 2.83
C ALA A 16 0.59 -14.80 2.93
N TRP A 17 -0.63 -15.35 2.97
CA TRP A 17 -0.82 -16.80 2.93
C TRP A 17 -0.34 -17.40 1.60
N LEU A 18 -0.72 -16.80 0.47
CA LEU A 18 -0.26 -17.22 -0.85
C LEU A 18 1.26 -17.07 -1.01
N ALA A 19 1.89 -16.07 -0.38
CA ALA A 19 3.33 -15.84 -0.43
C ALA A 19 4.12 -17.04 0.09
N THR A 20 3.58 -17.78 1.06
CA THR A 20 4.26 -18.97 1.62
C THR A 20 4.42 -20.11 0.61
N TRP A 21 3.65 -20.10 -0.48
CA TRP A 21 3.69 -21.09 -1.55
C TRP A 21 4.59 -20.64 -2.72
N VAL A 22 5.08 -19.40 -2.68
CA VAL A 22 5.86 -18.78 -3.75
C VAL A 22 7.35 -18.88 -3.42
N SER A 23 8.17 -19.25 -4.39
CA SER A 23 9.62 -19.30 -4.18
C SER A 23 10.21 -17.89 -4.06
N GLY A 24 11.26 -17.72 -3.24
CA GLY A 24 11.84 -16.40 -2.96
C GLY A 24 12.29 -15.64 -4.22
N LEU A 25 12.74 -16.34 -5.27
CA LEU A 25 13.12 -15.73 -6.55
C LEU A 25 11.89 -15.17 -7.28
N VAL A 26 10.76 -15.87 -7.25
CA VAL A 26 9.51 -15.38 -7.82
C VAL A 26 8.97 -14.20 -7.02
N GLN A 27 9.08 -14.23 -5.69
CA GLN A 27 8.69 -13.09 -4.85
C GLN A 27 9.55 -11.85 -5.13
N LEU A 28 10.87 -12.03 -5.32
CA LEU A 28 11.79 -10.95 -5.68
C LEU A 28 11.52 -10.40 -7.08
N ALA A 29 11.22 -11.25 -8.06
CA ALA A 29 10.82 -10.83 -9.40
C ALA A 29 9.48 -10.07 -9.37
N LEU A 30 8.49 -10.56 -8.62
CA LEU A 30 7.19 -9.92 -8.46
C LEU A 30 7.32 -8.55 -7.79
N PHE A 31 8.16 -8.45 -6.76
CA PHE A 31 8.52 -7.18 -6.14
C PHE A 31 9.16 -6.20 -7.12
N ALA A 32 10.14 -6.66 -7.92
CA ALA A 32 10.82 -5.83 -8.90
C ALA A 32 9.83 -5.27 -9.95
N VAL A 33 8.91 -6.11 -10.44
CA VAL A 33 7.88 -5.68 -11.40
C VAL A 33 6.96 -4.62 -10.78
N VAL A 34 6.47 -4.86 -9.57
CA VAL A 34 5.61 -3.88 -8.86
C VAL A 34 6.35 -2.55 -8.65
N MET A 35 7.64 -2.60 -8.32
CA MET A 35 8.48 -1.41 -8.14
C MET A 35 8.69 -0.63 -9.43
N LEU A 36 8.92 -1.31 -10.56
CA LEU A 36 9.05 -0.65 -11.86
C LEU A 36 7.74 0.04 -12.27
N VAL A 37 6.59 -0.61 -12.04
CA VAL A 37 5.28 -0.03 -12.32
C VAL A 37 5.02 1.18 -11.43
N ALA A 38 5.29 1.07 -10.13
CA ALA A 38 5.13 2.18 -9.18
C ALA A 38 6.05 3.36 -9.51
N SER A 39 7.31 3.08 -9.84
CA SER A 39 8.29 4.08 -10.28
C SER A 39 7.79 4.82 -11.52
N TRP A 40 7.33 4.09 -12.55
CA TRP A 40 6.75 4.70 -13.74
C TRP A 40 5.57 5.61 -13.38
N GLN A 41 4.66 5.10 -12.55
CA GLN A 41 3.46 5.83 -12.18
C GLN A 41 3.76 7.11 -11.39
N MET A 42 4.77 7.08 -10.52
CA MET A 42 5.22 8.25 -9.76
C MET A 42 5.97 9.28 -10.62
N LEU A 43 6.56 8.86 -11.75
CA LEU A 43 7.18 9.78 -12.71
C LEU A 43 6.16 10.54 -13.56
N LYS A 44 4.90 10.11 -13.60
CA LYS A 44 3.84 10.87 -14.27
C LYS A 44 3.55 12.15 -13.47
N PRO A 45 3.49 13.32 -14.12
CA PRO A 45 3.15 14.56 -13.45
C PRO A 45 1.79 14.43 -12.78
N ALA A 46 1.76 14.68 -11.47
CA ALA A 46 0.54 14.67 -10.70
C ALA A 46 -0.31 15.87 -11.12
N ASP A 47 -1.54 15.61 -11.52
CA ASP A 47 -2.51 16.66 -11.82
C ASP A 47 -2.80 17.45 -10.53
N LEU A 48 -2.66 18.77 -10.60
CA LEU A 48 -2.81 19.69 -9.45
C LEU A 48 -4.26 20.16 -9.27
N ASP A 49 -5.18 19.61 -10.06
CA ASP A 49 -6.55 20.08 -10.11
C ASP A 49 -7.36 19.52 -8.93
N ASP A 50 -7.69 20.41 -7.97
CA ASP A 50 -8.48 20.15 -6.76
C ASP A 50 -10.00 20.04 -7.10
N SER A 51 -10.32 19.55 -8.30
CA SER A 51 -11.69 19.37 -8.77
C SER A 51 -12.38 18.26 -7.95
N PRO A 52 -13.63 18.46 -7.49
CA PRO A 52 -14.38 17.45 -6.75
C PRO A 52 -14.53 16.20 -7.62
N HIS A 53 -13.80 15.14 -7.26
CA HIS A 53 -13.87 13.88 -8.00
C HIS A 53 -15.26 13.28 -7.79
N GLU A 54 -15.92 12.92 -8.90
CA GLU A 54 -17.21 12.23 -8.87
C GLU A 54 -17.18 11.03 -7.92
N PRO A 55 -18.30 10.71 -7.24
CA PRO A 55 -18.37 9.58 -6.32
C PRO A 55 -18.00 8.28 -7.03
N ARG A 56 -16.76 7.83 -6.85
CA ARG A 56 -16.30 6.54 -7.39
C ARG A 56 -17.18 5.44 -6.82
N GLU A 57 -17.71 4.60 -7.71
CA GLU A 57 -18.56 3.48 -7.33
C GLU A 57 -17.89 2.60 -6.28
N VAL A 58 -18.61 2.36 -5.19
CA VAL A 58 -18.12 1.66 -3.99
C VAL A 58 -17.48 0.31 -4.32
N TRP A 59 -18.00 -0.40 -5.33
CA TRP A 59 -17.46 -1.69 -5.78
C TRP A 59 -16.03 -1.61 -6.30
N LYS A 60 -15.68 -0.55 -7.05
CA LYS A 60 -14.33 -0.35 -7.58
C LYS A 60 -13.32 -0.14 -6.46
N ILE A 61 -13.72 0.59 -5.41
CA ILE A 61 -12.90 0.84 -4.21
C ILE A 61 -12.62 -0.45 -3.45
N VAL A 62 -13.62 -1.33 -3.32
CA VAL A 62 -13.49 -2.63 -2.66
C VAL A 62 -12.55 -3.54 -3.44
N LEU A 63 -12.70 -3.60 -4.78
CA LEU A 63 -11.87 -4.43 -5.65
C LEU A 63 -10.41 -3.96 -5.64
N ASP A 64 -10.19 -2.64 -5.73
CA ASP A 64 -8.85 -2.05 -5.66
C ASP A 64 -8.19 -2.34 -4.30
N GLY A 65 -8.94 -2.23 -3.20
CA GLY A 65 -8.45 -2.55 -1.86
C GLY A 65 -8.02 -3.99 -1.72
N LEU A 66 -8.85 -4.92 -2.18
CA LEU A 66 -8.52 -6.34 -2.17
C LEU A 66 -7.27 -6.63 -3.01
N PHE A 67 -7.19 -6.09 -4.22
CA PHE A 67 -6.07 -6.32 -5.14
C PHE A 67 -4.75 -5.76 -4.59
N VAL A 68 -4.75 -4.52 -4.11
CA VAL A 68 -3.59 -3.88 -3.50
C VAL A 68 -3.19 -4.58 -2.20
N GLY A 69 -4.16 -5.04 -1.41
CA GLY A 69 -3.93 -5.87 -0.23
C GLY A 69 -3.19 -7.16 -0.59
N VAL A 70 -3.69 -7.92 -1.57
CA VAL A 70 -3.07 -9.18 -2.02
C VAL A 70 -1.64 -8.96 -2.50
N LEU A 71 -1.41 -7.95 -3.36
CA LEU A 71 -0.06 -7.63 -3.83
C LEU A 71 0.87 -7.25 -2.67
N THR A 72 0.38 -6.45 -1.72
CA THR A 72 1.14 -6.05 -0.54
C THR A 72 1.50 -7.24 0.35
N GLY A 73 0.56 -8.16 0.55
CA GLY A 73 0.77 -9.39 1.30
C GLY A 73 1.74 -10.35 0.61
N LEU A 74 1.62 -10.51 -0.71
CA LEU A 74 2.51 -11.35 -1.54
C LEU A 74 3.96 -10.85 -1.53
N VAL A 75 4.13 -9.53 -1.64
CA VAL A 75 5.45 -8.90 -1.67
C VAL A 75 6.13 -8.92 -0.29
N GLY A 76 5.36 -8.83 0.80
CA GLY A 76 5.89 -8.93 2.17
C GLY A 76 6.60 -7.67 2.69
N VAL A 77 6.52 -6.53 2.00
CA VAL A 77 7.24 -5.27 2.34
C VAL A 77 6.49 -4.42 3.39
N GLY A 78 5.49 -4.99 4.06
CA GLY A 78 4.78 -4.31 5.14
C GLY A 78 3.96 -3.09 4.70
N GLY A 79 3.61 -2.97 3.42
CA GLY A 79 2.66 -1.98 2.87
C GLY A 79 3.08 -0.51 2.91
N GLY A 80 4.15 -0.13 3.60
CA GLY A 80 4.56 1.27 3.79
C GLY A 80 4.91 2.00 2.50
N PHE A 81 5.65 1.34 1.61
CA PHE A 81 6.03 1.90 0.31
C PHE A 81 4.84 2.04 -0.67
N LEU A 82 3.90 1.10 -0.62
CA LEU A 82 2.73 1.07 -1.51
C LEU A 82 1.62 2.03 -1.07
N ILE A 83 1.72 2.64 0.11
CA ILE A 83 0.72 3.58 0.64
C ILE A 83 0.55 4.81 -0.27
N VAL A 84 1.63 5.35 -0.85
CA VAL A 84 1.56 6.57 -1.67
C VAL A 84 0.78 6.33 -2.96
N PRO A 85 1.17 5.39 -3.85
CA PRO A 85 0.40 5.10 -5.05
C PRO A 85 -1.01 4.61 -4.73
N ALA A 86 -1.21 3.88 -3.62
CA ALA A 86 -2.54 3.52 -3.18
C ALA A 86 -3.39 4.77 -2.80
N LEU A 87 -2.87 5.72 -2.03
CA LEU A 87 -3.65 6.90 -1.65
C LEU A 87 -3.94 7.84 -2.83
N VAL A 88 -3.01 7.94 -3.78
CA VAL A 88 -3.14 8.77 -4.98
C VAL A 88 -4.13 8.15 -5.96
N LEU A 89 -4.00 6.86 -6.26
CA LEU A 89 -4.90 6.17 -7.17
C LEU A 89 -6.29 5.91 -6.55
N LEU A 90 -6.40 5.78 -5.22
CA LEU A 90 -7.58 5.17 -4.56
C LEU A 90 -8.30 6.13 -3.61
N GLY A 91 -7.58 7.09 -3.03
CA GLY A 91 -8.15 8.11 -2.15
C GLY A 91 -8.77 9.30 -2.90
N GLY A 92 -8.46 9.48 -4.19
CA GLY A 92 -8.80 10.70 -4.93
C GLY A 92 -8.23 11.96 -4.28
N LEU A 93 -7.23 11.78 -3.41
CA LEU A 93 -6.59 12.87 -2.70
C LEU A 93 -5.54 13.46 -3.63
N SER A 94 -5.47 14.80 -3.67
CA SER A 94 -4.36 15.48 -4.33
C SER A 94 -3.03 14.90 -3.82
N MET A 95 -2.08 14.68 -4.76
CA MET A 95 -0.82 13.98 -4.49
C MET A 95 -0.09 14.52 -3.25
N HIS A 96 -0.16 15.84 -3.01
CA HIS A 96 0.37 16.48 -1.82
C HIS A 96 -0.25 15.99 -0.51
N ARG A 97 -1.58 15.87 -0.43
CA ARG A 97 -2.26 15.36 0.77
C ARG A 97 -1.95 13.88 0.97
N ALA A 98 -1.92 13.10 -0.11
CA ALA A 98 -1.57 11.68 -0.06
C ALA A 98 -0.13 11.45 0.45
N ILE A 99 0.83 12.24 -0.03
CA ILE A 99 2.23 12.21 0.44
C ILE A 99 2.30 12.61 1.92
N ALA A 100 1.65 13.71 2.32
CA ALA A 100 1.66 14.15 3.72
C ALA A 100 1.06 13.12 4.68
N THR A 101 -0.10 12.53 4.34
CA THR A 101 -0.70 11.46 5.16
C THR A 101 0.14 10.20 5.17
N SER A 102 0.75 9.82 4.04
CA SER A 102 1.64 8.65 3.98
C SER A 102 2.86 8.81 4.89
N LEU A 103 3.49 9.99 4.91
CA LEU A 103 4.67 10.28 5.73
C LEU A 103 4.37 10.15 7.22
N VAL A 104 3.23 10.66 7.66
CA VAL A 104 2.78 10.51 9.06
C VAL A 104 2.56 9.03 9.40
N ILE A 105 1.87 8.28 8.53
CA ILE A 105 1.62 6.85 8.75
C ILE A 105 2.94 6.06 8.78
N ILE A 106 3.88 6.37 7.88
CA ILE A 106 5.20 5.72 7.82
C ILE A 106 5.99 6.03 9.10
N ALA A 107 6.00 7.29 9.57
CA ALA A 107 6.71 7.67 10.79
C ALA A 107 6.16 6.92 12.02
N LEU A 108 4.84 6.85 12.17
CA LEU A 108 4.20 6.10 13.26
C LEU A 108 4.53 4.61 13.20
N LYS A 109 4.45 3.99 12.00
CA LYS A 109 4.80 2.57 11.82
C LYS A 109 6.25 2.28 12.15
N SER A 110 7.17 3.14 11.70
CA SER A 110 8.60 3.01 12.01
C SER A 110 8.86 3.14 13.50
N PHE A 111 8.18 4.07 14.20
CA PHE A 111 8.27 4.21 15.65
C PHE A 111 7.77 2.95 16.38
N THR A 112 6.60 2.42 16.01
CA THR A 112 6.07 1.17 16.59
C THR A 112 6.99 -0.02 16.34
N GLY A 113 7.54 -0.14 15.14
CA GLY A 113 8.49 -1.20 14.78
C GLY A 113 9.79 -1.11 15.59
N PHE A 114 10.34 0.10 15.73
CA PHE A 114 11.52 0.37 16.55
C PHE A 114 11.27 -0.02 18.02
N TRP A 115 10.16 0.45 18.61
CA TRP A 115 9.80 0.13 19.99
C TRP A 115 9.71 -1.38 20.23
N LYS A 116 9.00 -2.11 19.35
CA LYS A 116 8.84 -3.56 19.50
C LYS A 116 10.17 -4.30 19.40
N TYR A 117 11.10 -3.83 18.56
CA TYR A 117 12.42 -4.44 18.42
C TYR A 117 13.31 -4.21 19.65
N LEU A 118 13.19 -3.07 20.32
CA LEU A 118 13.84 -2.88 21.62
C LEU A 118 13.35 -3.93 22.63
N ASP A 119 12.03 -4.13 22.75
CA ASP A 119 11.45 -5.16 23.63
C ASP A 119 11.85 -6.60 23.27
N VAL A 120 12.25 -6.87 22.02
CA VAL A 120 12.74 -8.21 21.60
C VAL A 120 14.22 -8.39 21.94
N LEU A 121 15.02 -7.32 21.88
CA LEU A 121 16.46 -7.37 22.17
C LEU A 121 16.76 -7.46 23.67
N ASP A 122 15.83 -7.00 24.52
CA ASP A 122 15.91 -7.12 25.98
C ASP A 122 15.43 -8.49 26.53
N GLN A 123 15.07 -9.44 25.65
CA GLN A 123 14.71 -10.84 25.98
C GLN A 123 15.75 -11.83 25.47
#